data_AF-A0A917N0C6-F1
#
_entry.id   AF-A0A917N0C6-F1
#
_cell.length_a   1.000
_cell.length_b   1.000
_cell.length_c   1.000
_cell.angle_alpha   90.00
_cell.angle_beta   90.00
_cell.angle_gamma   90.00
#
_symmetry.space_group_name_H-M   'P 1'
#
loop_
_entity.id
_entity.type
_entity.pdbx_description
1 polymer ?
#
loop_
_entity_poly.entity_id
_entity_poly.type
_entity_poly.pdbx_seq_one_letter_code
_entity_poly.pdbx_strand_id
1 'polypeptide(L)'
;MGIRSKLFVLGDNKMRYQFGEYALLMYYAKQLNEARAKKLFYATTREYYYRVLNDLNTEGYSDVDDTAHYEPQDIIDVIKFIEDELIPALNAEPTNLLAKYGGMENFVKLYEAEENFLDALGLNDNEYYVDEPEQVAYALEVFKNEFLQKSLDSGIPMESILEH
;
A
#
# COMPACT_ATOMS: atom_id res chain seq x y z
N MET A 1 14.29 -18.51 -0.11
CA MET A 1 13.16 -17.68 0.36
C MET A 1 12.56 -17.04 -0.87
N GLY A 2 11.25 -17.19 -1.09
CA GLY A 2 10.55 -16.58 -2.22
C GLY A 2 10.50 -15.06 -2.07
N ILE A 3 10.31 -14.37 -3.20
CA ILE A 3 10.02 -12.93 -3.19
C ILE A 3 8.57 -12.78 -2.72
N ARG A 4 8.36 -12.03 -1.64
CA ARG A 4 7.00 -11.76 -1.16
C ARG A 4 6.29 -10.82 -2.13
N SER A 5 4.98 -10.99 -2.25
CA SER A 5 4.17 -10.06 -3.04
C SER A 5 2.83 -9.79 -2.38
N LYS A 6 2.31 -8.59 -2.66
CA LYS A 6 0.99 -8.16 -2.27
C LYS A 6 0.08 -8.27 -3.49
N LEU A 7 -0.93 -9.13 -3.41
CA LEU A 7 -1.91 -9.33 -4.47
C LEU A 7 -3.25 -8.71 -4.06
N PHE A 8 -3.79 -7.87 -4.92
CA PHE A 8 -5.14 -7.32 -4.80
C PHE A 8 -6.07 -8.00 -5.81
N VAL A 9 -7.27 -8.36 -5.37
CA VAL A 9 -8.29 -9.00 -6.21
C VAL A 9 -9.64 -8.30 -6.04
N LEU A 10 -10.33 -8.02 -7.15
CA LEU A 10 -11.69 -7.53 -7.15
C LEU A 10 -12.44 -8.05 -8.39
N GLY A 11 -13.30 -9.04 -8.21
CA GLY A 11 -13.91 -9.75 -9.34
C GLY A 11 -12.84 -10.42 -10.21
N ASP A 12 -12.84 -10.13 -11.51
CA ASP A 12 -11.83 -10.65 -12.45
C ASP A 12 -10.51 -9.85 -12.46
N ASN A 13 -10.48 -8.68 -11.81
CA ASN A 13 -9.29 -7.84 -11.74
C ASN A 13 -8.29 -8.37 -10.72
N LYS A 14 -7.01 -8.41 -11.12
CA LYS A 14 -5.89 -8.80 -10.26
C LYS A 14 -4.71 -7.86 -10.46
N MET A 15 -4.12 -7.40 -9.38
CA MET A 15 -2.93 -6.55 -9.40
C MET A 15 -1.94 -7.02 -8.35
N ARG A 16 -0.69 -7.21 -8.76
CA ARG A 16 0.38 -7.70 -7.90
C ARG A 16 1.47 -6.65 -7.79
N TYR A 17 1.81 -6.31 -6.56
CA TYR A 17 3.01 -5.56 -6.21
C TYR A 17 4.04 -6.51 -5.63
N GLN A 18 5.30 -6.34 -6.00
CA GLN A 18 6.37 -6.94 -5.20
C GLN A 18 6.38 -6.28 -3.82
N PHE A 19 6.71 -7.01 -2.77
CA PHE A 19 6.50 -6.49 -1.42
C PHE A 19 7.41 -5.27 -1.11
N GLY A 20 8.64 -5.26 -1.63
CA GLY A 20 9.54 -4.11 -1.54
C GLY A 20 9.00 -2.87 -2.27
N GLU A 21 8.45 -3.05 -3.48
CA GLU A 21 7.76 -1.99 -4.23
C GLU A 21 6.59 -1.40 -3.43
N TYR A 22 5.72 -2.26 -2.88
CA TYR A 22 4.60 -1.83 -2.06
C TYR A 22 5.08 -1.04 -0.82
N ALA A 23 6.11 -1.52 -0.13
CA ALA A 23 6.67 -0.84 1.04
C ALA A 23 7.31 0.52 0.67
N LEU A 24 8.03 0.59 -0.45
CA LEU A 24 8.63 1.82 -0.95
C LEU A 24 7.57 2.86 -1.31
N LEU A 25 6.48 2.42 -1.96
CA LEU A 25 5.31 3.24 -2.25
C LEU A 25 4.68 3.79 -0.96
N MET A 26 4.41 2.93 0.03
CA MET A 26 3.79 3.35 1.29
C MET A 26 4.70 4.31 2.07
N TYR A 27 6.01 4.06 2.07
CA TYR A 27 6.97 4.97 2.67
C TYR A 27 7.01 6.33 1.96
N TYR A 28 7.01 6.35 0.62
CA TYR A 28 6.93 7.60 -0.15
C TYR A 28 5.65 8.38 0.15
N ALA A 29 4.49 7.70 0.15
CA ALA A 29 3.22 8.30 0.50
C ALA A 29 3.22 8.92 1.90
N LYS A 30 3.83 8.22 2.88
CA LYS A 30 3.99 8.71 4.26
C LYS A 30 4.75 10.04 4.31
N GLN A 31 5.84 10.15 3.55
CA GLN A 31 6.67 11.37 3.53
C GLN A 31 5.92 12.59 2.94
N LEU A 32 4.92 12.36 2.09
CA LEU A 32 4.06 13.43 1.57
C LEU A 32 2.99 13.84 2.58
N ASN A 33 2.25 12.86 3.10
CA ASN A 33 1.15 13.10 4.02
C ASN A 33 0.86 11.85 4.87
N GLU A 34 1.43 11.81 6.08
CA GLU A 34 1.34 10.65 6.97
C GLU A 34 -0.11 10.21 7.25
N ALA A 35 -1.00 11.16 7.55
CA ALA A 35 -2.39 10.86 7.90
C ALA A 35 -3.15 10.22 6.74
N ARG A 36 -2.93 10.70 5.51
CA ARG A 36 -3.58 10.14 4.31
C ARG A 36 -2.92 8.83 3.85
N ALA A 37 -1.60 8.73 3.99
CA ALA A 37 -0.87 7.48 3.74
C ALA A 37 -1.31 6.36 4.68
N LYS A 38 -1.62 6.68 5.94
CA LYS A 38 -2.18 5.71 6.90
C LYS A 38 -3.54 5.17 6.45
N LYS A 39 -4.41 6.01 5.90
CA LYS A 39 -5.68 5.57 5.31
C LYS A 39 -5.46 4.67 4.09
N LEU A 40 -4.52 5.03 3.21
CA LEU A 40 -4.16 4.20 2.06
C LEU A 40 -3.63 2.84 2.50
N PHE A 41 -2.76 2.81 3.50
CA PHE A 41 -2.26 1.59 4.11
C PHE A 41 -3.40 0.73 4.67
N TYR A 42 -4.35 1.31 5.40
CA TYR A 42 -5.50 0.56 5.91
C TYR A 42 -6.42 0.04 4.81
N ALA A 43 -6.72 0.85 3.79
CA ALA A 43 -7.52 0.42 2.64
C ALA A 43 -6.91 -0.80 1.91
N THR A 44 -5.59 -1.00 2.03
CA THR A 44 -4.86 -2.13 1.43
C THR A 44 -4.48 -3.23 2.44
N THR A 45 -4.98 -3.15 3.67
CA THR A 45 -4.73 -4.10 4.75
C THR A 45 -5.97 -4.97 4.97
N ARG A 46 -5.78 -6.27 5.28
CA ARG A 46 -6.91 -7.16 5.62
C ARG A 46 -7.62 -6.64 6.87
N GLU A 47 -8.94 -6.75 6.90
CA GLU A 47 -9.79 -6.26 8.00
C GLU A 47 -9.36 -6.82 9.36
N TYR A 48 -8.99 -8.12 9.41
CA TYR A 48 -8.45 -8.73 10.63
C TYR A 48 -7.21 -7.98 11.14
N TYR A 49 -6.23 -7.70 10.27
CA TYR A 49 -5.01 -7.00 10.68
C TYR A 49 -5.27 -5.53 11.01
N TYR A 50 -6.16 -4.86 10.28
CA TYR A 50 -6.60 -3.51 10.64
C TYR A 50 -7.14 -3.47 12.08
N ARG A 51 -7.98 -4.44 12.45
CA ARG A 51 -8.54 -4.54 13.81
C ARG A 51 -7.47 -4.80 14.85
N VAL A 52 -6.55 -5.73 14.58
CA VAL A 52 -5.40 -6.01 15.47
C VAL A 52 -4.54 -4.76 15.70
N LEU A 53 -4.22 -4.03 14.62
CA LEU A 53 -3.37 -2.82 14.70
C LEU A 53 -4.04 -1.64 15.42
N ASN A 54 -5.35 -1.67 15.60
CA ASN A 54 -6.13 -0.60 16.24
C ASN A 54 -6.82 -1.05 17.53
N ASP A 55 -6.42 -2.20 18.10
CA ASP A 55 -7.00 -2.77 19.33
C ASP A 55 -8.54 -2.91 19.30
N LEU A 56 -9.08 -3.27 18.13
CA LEU A 56 -10.52 -3.48 17.91
C LEU A 56 -10.91 -4.95 18.06
N ASN A 57 -12.20 -5.22 18.33
CA ASN A 57 -12.71 -6.58 18.39
C ASN A 57 -12.53 -7.30 17.04
N THR A 58 -11.94 -8.49 17.05
CA THR A 58 -11.70 -9.33 15.86
C THR A 58 -12.78 -10.39 15.63
N GLU A 59 -13.81 -10.47 16.48
CA GLU A 59 -14.90 -11.43 16.32
C GLU A 59 -15.53 -11.37 14.92
N GLY A 60 -15.64 -12.52 14.27
CA GLY A 60 -16.13 -12.65 12.89
C GLY A 60 -15.06 -12.49 11.81
N TYR A 61 -13.83 -12.13 12.18
CA TYR A 61 -12.68 -12.00 11.27
C TYR A 61 -11.54 -12.91 11.70
N SER A 62 -10.78 -13.42 10.73
CA SER A 62 -9.62 -14.28 10.97
C SER A 62 -8.43 -13.87 10.11
N ASP A 63 -7.25 -14.35 10.46
CA ASP A 63 -6.00 -14.12 9.73
C ASP A 63 -5.98 -14.73 8.32
N VAL A 64 -6.87 -15.69 8.06
CA VAL A 64 -7.11 -16.30 6.74
C VAL A 64 -8.17 -15.59 5.91
N ASP A 65 -8.87 -14.58 6.46
CA ASP A 65 -9.78 -13.75 5.68
C ASP A 65 -9.01 -12.68 4.91
N ASP A 66 -9.02 -12.80 3.59
CA ASP A 66 -8.33 -11.89 2.68
C ASP A 66 -9.05 -10.56 2.46
N THR A 67 -10.27 -10.39 2.98
CA THR A 67 -11.06 -9.16 2.79
C THR A 67 -10.31 -7.94 3.32
N ALA A 68 -10.08 -6.95 2.47
CA ALA A 68 -9.47 -5.68 2.86
C ALA A 68 -10.41 -4.86 3.75
N HIS A 69 -9.83 -4.03 4.61
CA HIS A 69 -10.58 -3.04 5.37
C HIS A 69 -11.32 -2.08 4.42
N TYR A 70 -12.60 -1.86 4.71
CA TYR A 70 -13.49 -1.09 3.85
C TYR A 70 -14.31 -0.10 4.66
N GLU A 71 -13.94 1.17 4.53
CA GLU A 71 -14.70 2.33 5.02
C GLU A 71 -14.86 3.29 3.83
N PRO A 72 -16.08 3.46 3.26
CA PRO A 72 -16.29 4.25 2.05
C PRO A 72 -15.70 5.67 2.10
N GLN A 73 -15.82 6.35 3.24
CA GLN A 73 -15.29 7.71 3.36
C GLN A 73 -13.76 7.72 3.31
N ASP A 74 -13.11 6.73 3.90
CA ASP A 74 -11.65 6.61 3.85
C ASP A 74 -11.18 6.24 2.44
N ILE A 75 -11.92 5.39 1.71
CA ILE A 75 -11.62 5.08 0.30
C ILE A 75 -11.73 6.33 -0.58
N ILE A 76 -12.76 7.16 -0.40
CA ILE A 76 -12.89 8.44 -1.12
C ILE A 76 -11.70 9.35 -0.82
N ASP A 77 -11.29 9.45 0.44
CA ASP A 77 -10.14 10.27 0.83
C ASP A 77 -8.82 9.74 0.24
N VAL A 78 -8.67 8.42 0.16
CA VAL A 78 -7.51 7.76 -0.46
C VAL A 78 -7.48 8.00 -1.96
N ILE A 79 -8.61 7.90 -2.66
CA ILE A 79 -8.69 8.19 -4.10
C ILE A 79 -8.23 9.63 -4.38
N LYS A 80 -8.73 10.61 -3.61
CA LYS A 80 -8.31 12.01 -3.71
C LYS A 80 -6.83 12.19 -3.40
N PHE A 81 -6.32 11.52 -2.36
CA PHE A 81 -4.90 11.56 -2.04
C PHE A 81 -4.03 11.04 -3.18
N ILE A 82 -4.43 9.93 -3.82
CA ILE A 82 -3.71 9.38 -4.97
C ILE A 82 -3.71 10.37 -6.14
N GLU A 83 -4.87 10.92 -6.48
CA GLU A 83 -5.08 11.79 -7.63
C GLU A 83 -4.45 13.19 -7.47
N ASP A 84 -4.65 13.82 -6.31
CA ASP A 84 -4.31 15.23 -6.11
C ASP A 84 -2.88 15.43 -5.57
N GLU A 85 -2.30 14.42 -4.89
CA GLU A 85 -1.02 14.56 -4.21
C GLU A 85 0.00 13.51 -4.67
N LEU A 86 -0.32 12.22 -4.58
CA LEU A 86 0.67 11.15 -4.74
C LEU A 86 1.16 10.99 -6.18
N ILE A 87 0.24 10.87 -7.15
CA ILE A 87 0.60 10.77 -8.58
C ILE A 87 1.29 12.05 -9.07
N PRO A 88 0.79 13.27 -8.78
CA PRO A 88 1.49 14.50 -9.14
C PRO A 88 2.90 14.59 -8.55
N ALA A 89 3.10 14.19 -7.29
CA ALA A 89 4.42 14.18 -6.66
C ALA A 89 5.37 13.19 -7.33
N LEU A 90 4.91 11.96 -7.63
CA LEU A 90 5.70 10.96 -8.35
C LEU A 90 6.11 11.44 -9.76
N ASN A 91 5.18 12.04 -10.50
CA ASN A 91 5.47 12.57 -11.84
C ASN A 91 6.42 13.78 -11.81
N ALA A 92 6.52 14.48 -10.68
CA ALA A 92 7.46 15.58 -10.48
C ALA A 92 8.81 15.10 -9.89
N GLU A 93 8.95 13.83 -9.53
CA GLU A 93 10.14 13.31 -8.88
C GLU A 93 11.28 13.14 -9.91
N PRO A 94 12.40 13.88 -9.77
CA PRO A 94 13.47 13.88 -10.77
C PRO A 94 14.42 12.67 -10.68
N THR A 95 14.29 11.86 -9.63
CA THR A 95 15.17 10.72 -9.34
C THR A 95 14.34 9.50 -9.02
N ASN A 96 14.88 8.30 -9.29
CA ASN A 96 14.22 7.10 -8.80
C ASN A 96 14.12 7.10 -7.27
N LEU A 97 13.09 6.43 -6.76
CA LEU A 97 12.69 6.48 -5.36
C LEU A 97 13.77 5.92 -4.43
N LEU A 98 14.47 4.85 -4.84
CA LEU A 98 15.55 4.31 -4.03
C LEU A 98 16.75 5.27 -3.95
N ALA A 99 17.14 5.92 -5.05
CA ALA A 99 18.21 6.91 -5.05
C ALA A 99 17.87 8.12 -4.17
N LYS A 100 16.61 8.57 -4.17
CA LYS A 100 16.11 9.60 -3.25
C LYS A 100 16.42 9.26 -1.78
N TYR A 101 16.34 7.98 -1.43
CA TYR A 101 16.62 7.47 -0.10
C TYR A 101 18.06 6.97 0.10
N GLY A 102 19.00 7.32 -0.79
CA GLY A 102 20.41 6.92 -0.65
C GLY A 102 20.70 5.47 -1.03
N GLY A 103 19.81 4.84 -1.80
CA GLY A 103 19.89 3.44 -2.19
C GLY A 103 19.22 2.49 -1.20
N MET A 104 19.15 1.21 -1.58
CA MET A 104 18.42 0.17 -0.84
C MET A 104 18.86 0.04 0.63
N GLU A 105 20.17 -0.03 0.89
CA GLU A 105 20.68 -0.20 2.27
C GLU A 105 20.25 0.96 3.19
N ASN A 106 20.26 2.18 2.67
CA ASN A 106 19.87 3.34 3.45
C ASN A 106 18.34 3.45 3.58
N PHE A 107 17.59 3.05 2.55
CA PHE A 107 16.13 2.94 2.63
C PHE A 107 15.70 1.96 3.73
N VAL A 108 16.29 0.77 3.81
CA VAL A 108 15.95 -0.22 4.86
C VAL A 108 16.25 0.36 6.25
N LYS A 109 17.40 1.03 6.43
CA LYS A 109 17.73 1.69 7.71
C LYS A 109 16.74 2.79 8.08
N LEU A 110 16.35 3.62 7.12
CA LEU A 110 15.35 4.68 7.33
C LEU A 110 13.99 4.07 7.72
N TYR A 111 13.61 2.99 7.05
CA TYR A 111 12.38 2.27 7.32
C TYR A 111 12.37 1.67 8.74
N GLU A 112 13.44 0.99 9.14
CA GLU A 112 13.55 0.34 10.46
C GLU A 112 13.74 1.32 11.63
N ALA A 113 14.23 2.53 11.36
CA ALA A 113 14.53 3.51 12.41
C ALA A 113 13.28 4.25 12.92
N GLU A 114 12.17 4.23 12.19
CA GLU A 114 10.96 4.98 12.53
C GLU A 114 9.87 4.03 13.04
N GLU A 115 9.53 4.08 14.33
CA GLU A 115 8.33 3.38 14.84
C GLU A 115 7.07 4.01 14.26
N ASN A 116 6.31 3.27 13.46
CA ASN A 116 5.13 3.80 12.78
C ASN A 116 4.17 2.71 12.26
N PHE A 117 3.08 3.13 11.58
CA PHE A 117 2.05 2.20 11.08
C PHE A 117 2.57 1.22 10.00
N LEU A 118 3.71 1.49 9.36
CA LEU A 118 4.34 0.62 8.38
C LEU A 118 5.12 -0.53 9.05
N ASP A 119 5.41 -0.49 10.35
CA ASP A 119 6.13 -1.58 11.05
C ASP A 119 5.46 -2.94 10.84
N ALA A 120 4.14 -2.92 10.62
CA ALA A 120 3.31 -4.06 10.28
C ALA A 120 3.72 -4.81 8.99
N LEU A 121 4.48 -4.21 8.08
CA LEU A 121 4.90 -4.85 6.83
C LEU A 121 6.13 -5.73 7.01
N GLY A 122 7.05 -5.41 7.93
CA GLY A 122 8.28 -6.17 8.18
C GLY A 122 9.10 -6.44 6.92
N LEU A 123 10.01 -5.54 6.53
CA LEU A 123 10.86 -5.70 5.35
C LEU A 123 11.96 -6.75 5.57
N ASN A 124 12.43 -7.36 4.46
CA ASN A 124 13.55 -8.29 4.45
C ASN A 124 14.59 -7.85 3.41
N ASP A 125 15.84 -8.31 3.54
CA ASP A 125 16.95 -7.92 2.65
C ASP A 125 16.82 -8.38 1.18
N ASN A 126 15.87 -9.27 0.86
CA ASN A 126 15.72 -9.89 -0.46
C ASN A 126 14.50 -9.40 -1.24
N GLU A 127 13.92 -8.26 -0.87
CA GLU A 127 12.75 -7.72 -1.57
C GLU A 127 13.12 -7.10 -2.93
N TYR A 128 12.21 -7.21 -3.89
CA TYR A 128 12.30 -6.51 -5.17
C TYR A 128 11.60 -5.15 -5.09
N TYR A 129 12.22 -4.15 -5.72
CA TYR A 129 11.76 -2.78 -5.71
C TYR A 129 11.58 -2.30 -7.15
N VAL A 130 10.39 -1.78 -7.48
CA VAL A 130 10.20 -0.87 -8.61
C VAL A 130 10.37 0.53 -8.06
N ASP A 131 11.39 1.24 -8.53
CA ASP A 131 11.80 2.54 -8.01
C ASP A 131 11.60 3.68 -9.01
N GLU A 132 11.22 3.37 -10.26
CA GLU A 132 10.94 4.38 -11.28
C GLU A 132 9.59 5.10 -11.01
N PRO A 133 9.58 6.41 -10.71
CA PRO A 133 8.39 7.11 -10.24
C PRO A 133 7.22 7.06 -11.22
N GLU A 134 7.50 7.15 -12.53
CA GLU A 134 6.48 7.06 -13.58
C GLU A 134 5.79 5.69 -13.62
N GLN A 135 6.53 4.60 -13.36
CA GLN A 135 5.95 3.25 -13.31
C GLN A 135 5.09 3.08 -12.06
N VAL A 136 5.54 3.60 -10.91
CA VAL A 136 4.77 3.61 -9.67
C VAL A 136 3.51 4.46 -9.82
N ALA A 137 3.58 5.61 -10.48
CA ALA A 137 2.44 6.48 -10.76
C ALA A 137 1.41 5.79 -11.67
N TYR A 138 1.87 5.13 -12.74
CA TYR A 138 1.00 4.35 -13.60
C TYR A 138 0.31 3.21 -12.84
N ALA A 139 1.06 2.47 -12.02
CA ALA A 139 0.51 1.41 -11.18
C ALA A 139 -0.55 1.96 -10.21
N LEU A 140 -0.29 3.08 -9.55
CA LEU A 140 -1.26 3.75 -8.67
C LEU A 140 -2.53 4.18 -9.41
N GLU A 141 -2.41 4.71 -10.63
CA GLU A 141 -3.57 5.10 -11.43
C GLU A 141 -4.45 3.89 -11.76
N VAL A 142 -3.82 2.76 -12.12
CA VAL A 142 -4.53 1.48 -12.32
C VAL A 142 -5.17 1.02 -11.01
N PHE A 143 -4.44 1.02 -9.89
CA PHE A 143 -4.96 0.60 -8.59
C PHE A 143 -6.17 1.45 -8.16
N LYS A 144 -6.06 2.77 -8.27
CA LYS A 144 -7.14 3.73 -7.97
C LYS A 144 -8.40 3.41 -8.79
N ASN A 145 -8.27 3.28 -10.10
CA ASN A 145 -9.41 3.12 -11.00
C ASN A 145 -10.01 1.70 -10.96
N GLU A 146 -9.18 0.68 -10.92
CA GLU A 146 -9.60 -0.72 -11.08
C GLU A 146 -9.91 -1.43 -9.76
N PHE A 147 -9.49 -0.88 -8.62
CA PHE A 147 -9.73 -1.47 -7.30
C PHE A 147 -10.48 -0.51 -6.39
N LEU A 148 -9.93 0.66 -6.07
CA LEU A 148 -10.56 1.56 -5.10
C LEU A 148 -11.89 2.12 -5.61
N GLN A 149 -11.92 2.70 -6.81
CA GLN A 149 -13.13 3.27 -7.38
C GLN A 149 -14.20 2.20 -7.63
N LYS A 150 -13.82 1.05 -8.19
CA LYS A 150 -14.75 -0.06 -8.41
C LYS A 150 -15.28 -0.68 -7.12
N SER A 151 -14.45 -0.78 -6.08
CA SER A 151 -14.86 -1.24 -4.75
C SER A 151 -15.88 -0.27 -4.14
N LEU A 152 -15.65 1.03 -4.29
CA LEU A 152 -16.59 2.07 -3.87
C LEU A 152 -17.92 2.00 -4.65
N ASP A 153 -17.87 1.93 -5.97
CA ASP A 153 -19.05 1.92 -6.85
C ASP A 153 -19.93 0.69 -6.64
N SER A 154 -19.32 -0.46 -6.37
CA SER A 154 -20.03 -1.74 -6.16
C SER A 154 -20.44 -1.98 -4.71
N GLY A 155 -19.87 -1.25 -3.75
CA GLY A 155 -20.05 -1.53 -2.32
C GLY A 155 -19.39 -2.83 -1.86
N ILE A 156 -18.44 -3.37 -2.63
CA ILE A 156 -17.78 -4.65 -2.37
C ILE A 156 -16.31 -4.39 -2.04
N PRO A 157 -15.79 -4.84 -0.88
CA PRO A 157 -14.36 -4.73 -0.56
C PRO A 157 -13.52 -5.56 -1.53
N MET A 158 -12.31 -5.08 -1.85
CA MET A 158 -11.31 -5.91 -2.51
C MET A 158 -10.70 -6.93 -1.54
N GLU A 159 -10.07 -7.96 -2.08
CA GLU A 159 -9.20 -8.86 -1.32
C GLU A 159 -7.76 -8.31 -1.33
N SER A 160 -7.06 -8.49 -0.22
CA SER A 160 -5.66 -8.11 -0.01
C SER A 160 -4.89 -9.32 0.50
N ILE A 161 -4.11 -9.94 -0.37
CA ILE A 161 -3.44 -11.21 -0.14
C ILE A 161 -1.93 -10.99 -0.03
N LEU A 162 -1.30 -11.56 1.02
CA LEU A 162 0.15 -11.66 1.11
C LEU A 162 0.61 -13.04 0.63
N GLU A 163 1.45 -13.08 -0.39
CA GLU A 163 2.02 -14.32 -0.94
C GLU A 163 3.51 -14.43 -0.57
N HIS A 164 3.97 -15.67 -0.31
CA HIS A 164 5.31 -16.03 0.17
C HIS A 164 6.08 -16.95 -0.78
#